data_AF-A0A537BZS6-F1
#
_entry.id   AF-A0A537BZS6-F1
#
_cell.length_a   1.000
_cell.length_b   1.000
_cell.length_c   1.000
_cell.angle_alpha   90.00
_cell.angle_beta   90.00
_cell.angle_gamma   90.00
#
_symmetry.space_group_name_H-M   'P 1'
#
loop_
_entity.id
_entity.type
_entity.pdbx_description
1 polymer ?
#
loop_
_entity_poly.entity_id
_entity_poly.type
_entity_poly.pdbx_seq_one_letter_code
_entity_poly.pdbx_strand_id
1 'polypeptide(L)'
;MSHQPVIDGFEFASAGAAQQGVWPLSSFARLCALLASDAGEVGYALQGTRDARGRPSLRLSVRGTLPLRCQRCLEPMPFKVQAEELLVLAATQAEIDAEPRADRGPVDPRVAVCAAARIM
;
A
#
# COMPACT_ATOMS: atom_id res chain seq x y z
N MET A 1 -7.07 -10.03 20.15
CA MET A 1 -6.74 -8.61 19.88
C MET A 1 -5.33 -8.59 19.31
N SER A 2 -5.22 -8.71 17.98
CA SER A 2 -3.93 -8.57 17.29
C SER A 2 -3.51 -7.11 17.39
N HIS A 3 -2.57 -6.81 18.28
CA HIS A 3 -1.91 -5.52 18.30
C HIS A 3 -1.16 -5.36 16.98
N GLN A 4 -1.70 -4.59 16.05
CA GLN A 4 -0.99 -4.25 14.81
C GLN A 4 0.27 -3.49 15.23
N PRO A 5 1.48 -4.02 14.96
CA PRO A 5 2.69 -3.31 15.30
C PRO A 5 2.75 -2.05 14.46
N VAL A 6 2.67 -0.90 15.13
CA VAL A 6 2.85 0.40 14.51
C VAL A 6 4.32 0.55 14.18
N ILE A 7 4.65 0.75 12.90
CA ILE A 7 6.04 1.03 12.50
C ILE A 7 6.30 2.55 12.46
N ASP A 8 7.48 2.96 12.93
CA ASP A 8 8.05 4.25 12.55
C ASP A 8 8.62 4.11 11.13
N GLY A 9 8.00 4.79 10.16
CA GLY A 9 8.39 4.64 8.76
C GLY A 9 9.84 5.06 8.48
N PHE A 10 10.33 6.12 9.13
CA PHE A 10 11.68 6.62 8.89
C PHE A 10 12.73 5.70 9.47
N GLU A 11 12.51 5.19 10.69
CA GLU A 11 13.38 4.20 11.31
C GLU A 11 13.39 2.91 10.49
N PHE A 12 12.21 2.41 10.12
CA PHE A 12 12.05 1.19 9.31
C PHE A 12 12.76 1.30 7.95
N ALA A 13 12.59 2.44 7.27
CA ALA A 13 13.27 2.72 6.01
C ALA A 13 14.79 2.81 6.18
N SER A 14 15.25 3.52 7.20
CA SER A 14 16.68 3.72 7.47
C SER A 14 17.39 2.44 7.87
N ALA A 15 16.71 1.55 8.61
CA ALA A 15 17.22 0.25 9.00
C ALA A 15 17.19 -0.79 7.86
N GLY A 16 16.55 -0.49 6.72
CA GLY A 16 16.30 -1.48 5.68
C GLY A 16 15.48 -2.66 6.18
N ALA A 17 14.58 -2.42 7.14
CA ALA A 17 13.79 -3.46 7.77
C ALA A 17 12.78 -4.07 6.77
N ALA A 18 12.36 -5.30 7.04
CA ALA A 18 11.41 -6.02 6.21
C ALA A 18 10.28 -6.59 7.07
N GLN A 19 9.05 -6.52 6.58
CA GLN A 19 7.88 -7.11 7.21
C GLN A 19 6.96 -7.67 6.15
N GLN A 20 6.37 -8.83 6.42
CA GLN A 20 5.39 -9.45 5.55
C GLN A 20 4.29 -10.09 6.36
N GLY A 21 3.14 -10.29 5.74
CA GLY A 21 2.01 -10.95 6.38
C GLY A 21 0.83 -11.12 5.45
N VAL A 22 -0.26 -11.58 6.02
CA VAL A 22 -1.55 -11.71 5.35
C VAL A 22 -2.61 -10.94 6.15
N TRP A 23 -3.53 -10.30 5.43
CA TRP A 23 -4.70 -9.66 6.02
C TRP A 23 -5.96 -10.30 5.48
N PRO A 24 -6.92 -10.67 6.35
CA PRO A 24 -8.18 -11.21 5.89
C PRO A 24 -8.97 -10.13 5.14
N LEU A 25 -9.69 -10.53 4.09
CA LEU A 25 -10.48 -9.60 3.29
C LEU A 25 -11.54 -8.87 4.12
N SER A 26 -12.07 -9.53 5.15
CA SER A 26 -13.01 -8.95 6.11
C SER A 26 -12.48 -7.74 6.90
N SER A 27 -11.16 -7.53 6.97
CA SER A 27 -10.57 -6.33 7.60
C SER A 27 -10.65 -5.07 6.73
N PHE A 28 -11.00 -5.19 5.45
CA PHE A 28 -11.03 -4.06 4.52
C PHE A 28 -12.47 -3.58 4.25
N ALA A 29 -13.07 -2.85 5.21
CA ALA A 29 -14.48 -2.44 5.14
C ALA A 29 -14.89 -1.78 3.81
N ARG A 30 -14.05 -0.89 3.25
CA ARG A 30 -14.32 -0.24 1.95
C ARG A 30 -14.28 -1.22 0.78
N LEU A 31 -13.41 -2.23 0.83
CA LEU A 31 -13.29 -3.25 -0.21
C LEU A 31 -14.43 -4.27 -0.12
N CYS A 32 -14.84 -4.68 1.09
CA CYS A 32 -15.90 -5.66 1.30
C CYS A 32 -17.21 -5.33 0.56
N ALA A 33 -17.55 -4.04 0.44
CA ALA A 33 -18.72 -3.57 -0.30
C ALA A 33 -18.72 -3.96 -1.80
N LEU A 34 -17.55 -4.27 -2.36
CA LEU A 34 -17.37 -4.66 -3.76
C LEU A 34 -17.22 -6.18 -3.94
N LEU A 35 -17.09 -6.94 -2.86
CA LEU A 35 -16.85 -8.37 -2.90
C LEU A 35 -18.17 -9.15 -2.94
N ALA A 36 -18.14 -10.31 -3.60
CA ALA A 36 -19.19 -11.31 -3.51
C ALA A 36 -19.16 -12.06 -2.16
N SER A 37 -18.00 -12.12 -1.52
CA SER A 37 -17.76 -12.66 -0.17
C SER A 37 -16.51 -12.00 0.41
N ASP A 38 -16.45 -11.83 1.73
CA ASP A 38 -15.28 -11.35 2.46
C ASP A 38 -14.35 -12.50 2.93
N ALA A 39 -14.59 -13.72 2.45
CA ALA A 39 -13.71 -14.86 2.68
C ALA A 39 -12.45 -14.77 1.81
N GLY A 40 -11.30 -15.02 2.44
CA GLY A 40 -9.99 -15.00 1.80
C GLY A 40 -9.05 -14.00 2.44
N GLU A 41 -7.86 -13.89 1.85
CA GLU A 41 -6.77 -13.08 2.39
C GLU A 41 -5.97 -12.40 1.27
N VAL A 42 -5.31 -11.32 1.65
CA VAL A 42 -4.36 -10.57 0.82
C VAL A 42 -3.01 -10.61 1.49
N GLY A 43 -2.01 -11.10 0.77
CA GLY A 43 -0.62 -11.06 1.20
C GLY A 43 -0.02 -9.68 0.95
N TYR A 44 0.82 -9.23 1.88
CA TYR A 44 1.61 -8.02 1.73
C TYR A 44 3.08 -8.29 2.10
N ALA A 45 3.98 -7.52 1.49
CA ALA A 45 5.35 -7.38 1.93
C ALA A 45 5.78 -5.92 1.86
N LEU A 46 6.47 -5.46 2.89
CA LEU A 46 6.95 -4.10 3.09
C LEU A 46 8.46 -4.13 3.35
N GLN A 47 9.21 -3.30 2.64
CA GLN A 47 10.66 -3.24 2.73
C GLN A 47 11.14 -1.78 2.84
N GLY A 48 11.94 -1.49 3.85
CA GLY A 48 12.66 -0.25 3.99
C GLY A 48 13.71 -0.09 2.90
N THR A 49 13.73 1.06 2.23
CA THR A 49 14.61 1.34 1.10
C THR A 49 14.87 2.85 0.97
N ARG A 50 15.53 3.25 -0.12
CA ARG A 50 15.68 4.65 -0.53
C ARG A 50 15.26 4.80 -1.98
N ASP A 51 14.67 5.94 -2.32
CA ASP A 51 14.38 6.27 -3.71
C ASP A 51 15.66 6.64 -4.49
N ALA A 52 15.51 6.94 -5.78
CA ALA A 52 16.63 7.35 -6.64
C ALA A 52 17.31 8.66 -6.19
N ARG A 53 16.64 9.48 -5.37
CA ARG A 53 17.17 10.73 -4.79
C ARG A 53 17.77 10.50 -3.39
N GLY A 54 17.83 9.25 -2.93
CA GLY A 54 18.35 8.87 -1.61
C GLY A 54 17.39 9.13 -0.45
N ARG A 55 16.13 9.48 -0.71
CA ARG A 55 15.12 9.77 0.32
C ARG A 55 14.64 8.47 0.97
N PRO A 56 14.37 8.45 2.28
CA PRO A 56 13.78 7.30 2.96
C PRO A 56 12.49 6.87 2.26
N SER A 57 12.34 5.58 1.99
CA SER A 57 11.20 5.05 1.25
C SER A 57 10.82 3.65 1.71
N LEU A 58 9.60 3.24 1.40
CA LEU A 58 9.09 1.90 1.65
C LEU A 58 8.60 1.28 0.34
N ARG A 59 9.11 0.09 0.01
CA ARG A 59 8.59 -0.71 -1.09
C ARG A 59 7.48 -1.60 -0.55
N LEU A 60 6.25 -1.36 -0.98
CA LEU A 60 5.07 -2.15 -0.64
C LEU A 60 4.70 -3.03 -1.84
N SER A 61 4.47 -4.31 -1.58
CA SER A 61 3.88 -5.22 -2.55
C SER A 61 2.65 -5.88 -1.95
N VAL A 62 1.60 -6.01 -2.75
CA VAL A 62 0.31 -6.57 -2.36
C VAL A 62 -0.13 -7.58 -3.41
N ARG A 63 -0.53 -8.78 -2.97
CA ARG A 63 -0.95 -9.88 -3.83
C ARG A 63 -2.14 -10.62 -3.24
N GLY A 64 -3.13 -10.93 -4.06
CA GLY A 64 -4.29 -11.70 -3.62
C GLY A 64 -5.27 -11.99 -4.76
N THR A 65 -6.28 -12.80 -4.46
CA THR A 65 -7.42 -13.00 -5.37
C THR A 65 -8.67 -12.50 -4.67
N LEU A 66 -9.30 -11.48 -5.25
CA LEU A 66 -10.50 -10.85 -4.72
C LEU A 66 -11.72 -11.48 -5.40
N PRO A 67 -12.68 -12.04 -4.67
CA PRO A 67 -13.93 -12.49 -5.24
C PRO A 67 -14.83 -11.26 -5.48
N LEU A 68 -14.59 -10.47 -6.52
CA LEU A 68 -15.38 -9.29 -6.82
C LEU A 68 -16.81 -9.67 -7.21
N ARG A 69 -17.78 -8.79 -6.97
CA ARG A 69 -19.10 -8.90 -7.57
C ARG A 69 -19.09 -8.28 -8.96
N CYS A 70 -19.44 -9.06 -9.98
CA CYS A 70 -19.56 -8.54 -11.35
C CYS A 70 -20.69 -7.50 -11.41
N GLN A 71 -20.42 -6.28 -11.92
CA GLN A 71 -21.44 -5.23 -12.00
C GLN A 71 -22.49 -5.47 -13.10
N ARG A 72 -22.30 -6.47 -13.96
CA ARG A 72 -23.22 -6.81 -15.06
C ARG A 72 -24.16 -7.97 -14.72
N CYS A 73 -23.62 -9.08 -14.24
CA CYS A 73 -24.41 -10.28 -13.91
C CYS A 73 -24.59 -10.50 -12.40
N LEU A 74 -23.93 -9.70 -11.54
CA LEU A 74 -23.94 -9.81 -10.07
C LEU A 74 -23.34 -11.12 -9.51
N GLU A 75 -22.74 -11.95 -10.35
CA GLU A 75 -22.07 -13.19 -9.96
C GLU A 75 -20.64 -12.94 -9.45
N PRO A 76 -20.07 -13.88 -8.65
CA PRO A 76 -18.67 -13.82 -8.23
C PRO A 76 -17.70 -13.87 -9.43
N MET A 77 -16.75 -12.95 -9.45
CA MET A 77 -15.70 -12.84 -10.46
C MET A 77 -14.33 -12.81 -9.77
N PRO A 78 -13.51 -13.88 -9.87
CA PRO A 78 -12.18 -13.88 -9.27
C PRO A 78 -11.27 -12.88 -9.99
N PHE A 79 -10.79 -11.89 -9.25
CA PHE A 79 -9.89 -10.85 -9.74
C PHE A 79 -8.54 -10.94 -9.05
N LYS A 80 -7.47 -11.12 -9.82
CA LYS A 80 -6.10 -11.17 -9.28
C LYS A 80 -5.59 -9.75 -9.08
N VAL A 81 -5.35 -9.37 -7.83
CA VAL A 81 -4.67 -8.12 -7.51
C VAL A 81 -3.17 -8.38 -7.34
N GLN A 82 -2.37 -7.60 -8.04
CA GLN A 82 -0.92 -7.53 -7.88
C GLN A 82 -0.51 -6.06 -8.01
N ALA A 83 -0.13 -5.46 -6.89
CA ALA A 83 0.32 -4.08 -6.84
C ALA A 83 1.72 -4.02 -6.23
N GLU A 84 2.53 -3.09 -6.73
CA GLU A 84 3.83 -2.77 -6.16
C GLU A 84 4.05 -1.27 -6.27
N GLU A 85 4.27 -0.66 -5.11
CA GLU A 85 4.36 0.78 -4.92
C GLU A 85 5.62 1.13 -4.13
N LEU A 86 6.23 2.26 -4.46
CA LEU A 86 7.29 2.89 -3.69
C LEU A 86 6.73 4.11 -2.98
N LEU A 87 6.68 4.06 -1.66
CA LEU A 87 6.21 5.14 -0.81
C LEU A 87 7.42 5.95 -0.34
N VAL A 88 7.59 7.16 -0.85
CA VAL A 88 8.62 8.09 -0.38
C VAL A 88 8.10 8.82 0.86
N LEU A 89 8.89 8.77 1.94
CA LEU A 89 8.51 9.36 3.21
C LEU A 89 8.88 10.85 3.24
N ALA A 90 7.87 11.69 3.44
CA ALA A 90 8.02 13.11 3.69
C ALA A 90 7.86 13.41 5.19
N ALA A 91 8.76 14.25 5.73
CA ALA A 91 8.73 14.66 7.12
C ALA A 91 7.74 15.81 7.36
N THR A 92 7.45 16.59 6.32
CA THR A 92 6.59 17.77 6.40
C THR A 92 5.59 17.81 5.25
N GLN A 93 4.47 18.51 5.45
CA GLN A 93 3.50 18.77 4.39
C GLN A 93 4.12 19.54 3.22
N ALA A 94 5.03 20.48 3.51
CA ALA A 94 5.73 21.27 2.50
C ALA A 94 6.57 20.40 1.54
N GLU A 95 7.16 19.31 2.03
CA GLU A 95 7.87 18.34 1.19
C GLU A 95 6.91 17.59 0.25
N ILE A 96 5.70 17.25 0.70
CA ILE A 96 4.67 16.62 -0.13
C ILE A 96 4.21 17.60 -1.22
N ASP A 97 3.94 18.85 -0.84
CA ASP A 97 3.42 19.88 -1.75
C ASP A 97 4.45 20.30 -2.81
N ALA A 98 5.74 20.11 -2.53
CA ALA A 98 6.83 20.36 -3.47
C ALA A 98 6.96 19.28 -4.54
N GLU A 99 6.32 18.11 -4.38
CA GLU A 99 6.38 17.07 -5.38
C GLU A 99 5.59 17.46 -6.64
N PRO A 100 6.14 17.19 -7.84
CA PRO A 100 5.43 17.41 -9.08
C PRO A 100 4.14 16.59 -9.07
N ARG A 101 3.01 17.28 -9.11
CA ARG A 101 1.71 16.64 -9.24
C ARG A 101 1.65 15.94 -10.60
N ALA A 102 0.93 14.82 -10.70
CA ALA A 102 0.87 13.99 -11.90
C ALA A 102 0.38 14.72 -13.18
N ASP A 103 -0.23 15.90 -13.05
CA ASP A 103 -0.62 16.77 -14.16
C ASP A 103 0.49 17.72 -14.65
N ARG A 104 1.65 17.75 -13.98
CA ARG A 104 2.81 18.61 -14.29
C ARG A 104 4.09 17.77 -14.48
N GLY A 105 4.16 17.03 -15.60
CA GLY A 105 5.37 16.34 -16.05
C GLY A 105 5.36 14.82 -15.82
N PRO A 106 6.44 14.11 -16.20
CA PRO A 106 6.52 12.66 -16.06
C PRO A 106 6.69 12.29 -14.58
N VAL A 107 5.62 11.77 -13.98
CA VAL A 107 5.63 11.14 -12.65
C VAL A 107 5.61 9.63 -12.86
N ASP A 108 6.48 8.89 -12.15
CA ASP A 108 6.36 7.44 -12.11
C ASP A 108 5.07 7.10 -11.33
N PRO A 109 4.05 6.49 -11.97
CA PRO A 109 2.78 6.19 -11.31
C PRO A 109 2.92 5.21 -10.15
N ARG A 110 4.09 4.55 -10.00
CA ARG A 110 4.39 3.58 -8.94
C ARG A 110 5.13 4.22 -7.77
N VAL A 111 5.34 5.54 -7.79
CA VAL A 111 5.97 6.31 -6.72
C VAL A 111 4.96 7.28 -6.14
N ALA A 112 4.61 7.08 -4.89
CA ALA A 112 3.77 8.01 -4.13
C ALA A 112 4.59 8.64 -3.01
N VAL A 113 4.41 9.93 -2.79
CA VAL A 113 4.98 10.61 -1.62
C VAL A 113 3.91 10.67 -0.55
N CYS A 114 4.21 10.15 0.63
CA CYS A 114 3.28 10.07 1.73
C CYS A 114 3.86 10.71 2.99
N ALA A 115 2.96 11.24 3.82
CA ALA A 115 3.33 11.66 5.16
C ALA A 115 3.81 10.44 5.96
N ALA A 116 4.97 10.57 6.60
CA ALA A 116 5.49 9.56 7.50
C ALA A 116 4.72 9.55 8.83
N ALA A 117 3.45 9.18 8.78
CA ALA A 117 2.68 8.88 9.99
C ALA A 117 2.60 7.36 10.14
N ARG A 118 3.03 6.87 11.31
CA ARG A 118 2.71 5.57 11.92
C ARG A 118 1.92 4.64 10.99
N ILE A 119 2.66 3.81 10.24
CA ILE A 119 2.05 2.92 9.25
C ILE A 119 1.53 1.69 10.02
N MET A 120 0.23 1.41 9.87
CA MET A 120 -0.47 0.25 10.45
C MET A 120 -0.63 -0.89 9.46
#